data_AF-A0A7C8UME3-F1
#
_entry.id   AF-A0A7C8UME3-F1
#
_cell.length_a   1.000
_cell.length_b   1.000
_cell.length_c   1.000
_cell.angle_alpha   90.00
_cell.angle_beta   90.00
_cell.angle_gamma   90.00
#
_symmetry.space_group_name_H-M   'P 1'
#
loop_
_entity.id
_entity.type
_entity.pdbx_description
1 polymer ?
#
loop_
_entity_poly.entity_id
_entity_poly.type
_entity_poly.pdbx_seq_one_letter_code
_entity_poly.pdbx_strand_id
1 'polypeptide(L)'
;MVETLSPLFYDPGWSRQPEPGPTGGLELIQVDRRNEWVVKLKFTQAGKSSTGTGFYLNVPGAESHVIVTAGHNLINEKGDPSKNIEILQPDGKPSIQVKAEDVFISESFEESPTAKNAENDYGVILTKRDVDEAGASPDKGFGFSLKFRHEELMEKVTLEVCGYQADSEPGQPKTSSGPCTRSWEDLIEYDIMTQQGLSGSPVCLPYKGHEAVIAIHHGQKKKSTGTCLNEKVLRDVFCFAKVGYKGKSLKVVHKQANEMGIYLRISGHSEFGRVRLGKDGLDTAFDIFPGYSPVSGGPEEPLYVFHFIQPPKWPEERREEKWVLWDASDDTVSLTEHLQEFCFVKLVRRENEGKDAPFWVVLPVKNDLVELRMQVTEITPGDIKLGVRESSEIWFDRHFENKVLKFNYFQFE
;
A
#
# COMPACT_ATOMS: atom_id res chain seq x y z
N MET A 1 14.21 -44.53 4.60
CA MET A 1 15.36 -43.62 4.40
C MET A 1 15.07 -42.88 3.13
N VAL A 2 14.63 -41.62 3.25
CA VAL A 2 14.36 -40.76 2.09
C VAL A 2 15.71 -40.20 1.69
N GLU A 3 16.15 -40.53 0.48
CA GLU A 3 17.34 -39.93 -0.14
C GLU A 3 17.03 -38.44 -0.38
N THR A 4 17.52 -37.59 0.52
CA THR A 4 17.58 -36.15 0.30
C THR A 4 18.61 -35.88 -0.78
N LEU A 5 18.17 -35.29 -1.89
CA LEU A 5 19.05 -34.83 -2.96
C LEU A 5 20.14 -33.90 -2.40
N SER A 6 21.35 -34.05 -2.96
CA SER A 6 22.55 -33.32 -2.53
C SER A 6 22.38 -31.80 -2.72
N PRO A 7 22.84 -30.95 -1.78
CA PRO A 7 22.73 -29.49 -1.83
C PRO A 7 23.48 -28.81 -3.00
N LEU A 8 24.09 -29.59 -3.88
CA LEU A 8 24.68 -29.13 -5.15
C LEU A 8 23.65 -28.94 -6.28
N PHE A 9 22.38 -29.31 -6.06
CA PHE A 9 21.28 -29.14 -7.03
C PHE A 9 20.19 -28.16 -6.56
N TYR A 10 20.34 -27.56 -5.39
CA TYR A 10 19.47 -26.50 -4.89
C TYR A 10 20.22 -25.18 -4.95
N ASP A 11 19.99 -24.39 -5.99
CA ASP A 11 20.46 -23.01 -6.05
C ASP A 11 19.36 -22.13 -5.43
N PRO A 12 19.59 -21.48 -4.28
CA PRO A 12 18.64 -20.55 -3.66
C PRO A 12 18.25 -19.37 -4.57
N GLY A 13 18.94 -19.18 -5.69
CA GLY A 13 18.61 -18.23 -6.75
C GLY A 13 17.45 -18.65 -7.67
N TRP A 14 16.94 -19.88 -7.61
CA TRP A 14 15.82 -20.31 -8.47
C TRP A 14 14.48 -19.67 -8.07
N SER A 15 14.29 -19.35 -6.80
CA SER A 15 13.17 -18.56 -6.30
C SER A 15 13.44 -17.05 -6.36
N ARG A 16 14.63 -16.62 -6.77
CA ARG A 16 14.94 -15.21 -7.04
C ARG A 16 14.54 -14.87 -8.48
N GLN A 17 13.36 -14.28 -8.60
CA GLN A 17 12.96 -13.56 -9.80
C GLN A 17 13.92 -12.39 -10.07
N PRO A 18 14.05 -11.94 -11.33
CA PRO A 18 15.06 -10.98 -11.75
C PRO A 18 15.06 -9.72 -10.86
N GLU A 19 16.26 -9.22 -10.58
CA GLU A 19 16.43 -8.01 -9.78
C GLU A 19 15.63 -6.85 -10.37
N PRO A 20 14.99 -6.02 -9.54
CA PRO A 20 14.28 -4.84 -10.02
C PRO A 20 15.21 -3.97 -10.87
N GLY A 21 14.72 -3.59 -12.06
CA GLY A 21 15.40 -2.61 -12.89
C GLY A 21 15.59 -1.27 -12.17
N PRO A 22 16.52 -0.41 -12.63
CA PRO A 22 16.82 0.86 -11.99
C PRO A 22 15.55 1.71 -11.79
N THR A 23 15.51 2.45 -10.69
CA THR A 23 14.53 3.50 -10.43
C THR A 23 14.49 4.44 -11.63
N GLY A 24 13.45 4.32 -12.46
CA GLY A 24 13.31 5.10 -13.69
C GLY A 24 13.28 6.60 -13.41
N GLY A 25 13.74 7.41 -14.38
CA GLY A 25 13.66 8.88 -14.30
C GLY A 25 12.22 9.40 -14.31
N LEU A 26 12.03 10.67 -13.93
CA LEU A 26 10.72 11.33 -13.93
C LEU A 26 10.26 11.69 -15.35
N GLU A 27 8.97 11.51 -15.64
CA GLU A 27 8.36 12.08 -16.84
C GLU A 27 8.07 13.59 -16.66
N LEU A 28 8.37 14.39 -17.69
CA LEU A 28 8.34 15.86 -17.71
C LEU A 28 7.00 16.54 -17.34
N ILE A 29 5.90 15.79 -17.24
CA ILE A 29 4.53 16.31 -17.10
C ILE A 29 4.12 16.56 -15.63
N GLN A 30 4.90 16.11 -14.63
CA GLN A 30 4.41 16.00 -13.25
C GLN A 30 4.73 17.16 -12.30
N VAL A 31 5.72 18.02 -12.61
CA VAL A 31 6.23 19.02 -11.65
C VAL A 31 5.16 20.05 -11.24
N ASP A 32 4.27 20.45 -12.16
CA ASP A 32 3.23 21.46 -11.87
C ASP A 32 2.15 20.94 -10.90
N ARG A 33 1.86 19.63 -10.92
CA ARG A 33 0.83 19.03 -10.05
C ARG A 33 1.31 18.80 -8.62
N ARG A 34 2.63 18.70 -8.43
CA ARG A 34 3.26 18.56 -7.11
C ARG A 34 2.81 19.68 -6.16
N ASN A 35 2.79 20.92 -6.64
CA ASN A 35 2.46 22.08 -5.81
C ASN A 35 1.02 22.06 -5.32
N GLU A 36 0.10 21.45 -6.07
CA GLU A 36 -1.29 21.26 -5.69
C GLU A 36 -1.48 20.14 -4.65
N TRP A 37 -0.55 19.19 -4.61
CA TRP A 37 -0.61 18.05 -3.71
C TRP A 37 0.07 18.28 -2.36
N VAL A 38 0.87 19.34 -2.23
CA VAL A 38 1.50 19.74 -0.96
C VAL A 38 0.75 20.91 -0.35
N VAL A 39 0.34 20.77 0.92
CA VAL A 39 -0.58 21.72 1.57
C VAL A 39 0.01 22.47 2.77
N LYS A 40 -0.36 23.74 2.83
CA LYS A 40 -0.32 24.69 3.95
C LYS A 40 -1.09 24.23 5.18
N LEU A 41 -0.51 23.76 6.27
CA LEU A 41 -1.26 23.58 7.53
C LEU A 41 -1.10 24.79 8.45
N LYS A 42 -2.20 25.23 9.05
CA LYS A 42 -2.23 26.20 10.14
C LYS A 42 -3.03 25.62 11.30
N PHE A 43 -2.51 25.76 12.52
CA PHE A 43 -3.15 25.20 13.71
C PHE A 43 -2.75 25.96 14.97
N THR A 44 -3.45 25.72 16.07
CA THR A 44 -3.20 26.34 17.37
C THR A 44 -2.78 25.30 18.40
N GLN A 45 -1.61 25.49 19.01
CA GLN A 45 -1.10 24.68 20.12
C GLN A 45 -0.73 25.58 21.29
N ALA A 46 -1.17 25.23 22.51
CA ALA A 46 -0.93 26.02 23.72
C ALA A 46 -1.23 27.53 23.56
N GLY A 47 -2.28 27.87 22.80
CA GLY A 47 -2.70 29.25 22.54
C GLY A 47 -1.86 30.01 21.51
N LYS A 48 -0.88 29.37 20.86
CA LYS A 48 -0.05 29.97 19.80
C LYS A 48 -0.41 29.39 18.45
N SER A 49 -0.45 30.25 17.43
CA SER A 49 -0.58 29.82 16.04
C SER A 49 0.75 29.23 15.57
N SER A 50 0.67 28.06 14.96
CA SER A 50 1.78 27.33 14.35
C SER A 50 1.41 26.95 12.92
N THR A 51 2.43 26.59 12.13
CA THR A 51 2.26 26.13 10.76
C THR A 51 3.08 24.87 10.52
N GLY A 52 2.57 24.01 9.65
CA GLY A 52 3.25 22.81 9.18
C GLY A 52 2.93 22.54 7.73
N THR A 53 3.40 21.42 7.24
CA THR A 53 3.13 20.90 5.90
C THR A 53 2.33 19.61 6.02
N GLY A 54 1.45 19.36 5.06
CA GLY A 54 0.92 18.02 4.79
C GLY A 54 0.94 17.77 3.29
N PHE A 55 0.56 16.57 2.86
CA PHE A 55 0.44 16.26 1.43
C PHE A 55 -0.66 15.24 1.17
N TYR A 56 -1.30 15.37 0.01
CA TYR A 56 -2.26 14.39 -0.47
C TYR A 56 -1.53 13.09 -0.85
N LEU A 57 -2.00 11.97 -0.34
CA LEU A 57 -1.58 10.63 -0.75
C LEU A 57 -2.69 10.02 -1.59
N ASN A 58 -2.35 9.51 -2.78
CA ASN A 58 -3.33 8.84 -3.63
C ASN A 58 -3.66 7.46 -3.05
N VAL A 59 -4.74 7.38 -2.25
CA VAL A 59 -5.21 6.13 -1.65
C VAL A 59 -6.38 5.57 -2.49
N PRO A 60 -6.16 4.50 -3.27
CA PRO A 60 -7.19 3.94 -4.15
C PRO A 60 -8.42 3.49 -3.37
N GLY A 61 -9.60 3.88 -3.84
CA GLY A 61 -10.89 3.50 -3.24
C GLY A 61 -11.28 4.28 -1.99
N ALA A 62 -10.49 5.27 -1.54
CA ALA A 62 -10.87 6.13 -0.43
C ALA A 62 -12.02 7.06 -0.82
N GLU A 63 -13.07 7.17 0.02
CA GLU A 63 -14.21 8.09 -0.22
C GLU A 63 -13.86 9.55 0.07
N SER A 64 -12.73 9.80 0.74
CA SER A 64 -12.19 11.12 1.07
C SER A 64 -10.80 11.27 0.44
N HIS A 65 -10.36 12.52 0.27
CA HIS A 65 -8.94 12.78 0.04
C HIS A 65 -8.18 12.53 1.34
N VAL A 66 -7.01 11.91 1.22
CA VAL A 66 -6.16 11.52 2.35
C VAL A 66 -4.95 12.45 2.37
N ILE A 67 -4.82 13.24 3.43
CA ILE A 67 -3.65 14.09 3.67
C ILE A 67 -2.82 13.46 4.78
N VAL A 68 -1.54 13.26 4.53
CA VAL A 68 -0.58 12.75 5.51
C VAL A 68 0.31 13.91 5.99
N THR A 69 0.66 13.90 7.27
CA THR A 69 1.46 14.94 7.94
C THR A 69 2.27 14.33 9.09
N ALA A 70 3.20 15.09 9.66
CA ALA A 70 3.83 14.75 10.94
C ALA A 70 2.81 14.77 12.08
N GLY A 71 2.95 13.86 13.04
CA GLY A 71 2.07 13.72 14.20
C GLY A 71 2.11 14.94 15.11
N HIS A 72 3.27 15.54 15.31
CA HIS A 72 3.42 16.75 16.15
C HIS A 72 2.74 18.01 15.58
N ASN A 73 2.32 17.99 14.32
CA ASN A 73 1.42 19.04 13.79
C ASN A 73 0.01 18.89 14.37
N LEU A 74 -0.37 17.69 14.82
CA LEU A 74 -1.72 17.31 15.26
C LEU A 74 -1.83 17.20 16.79
N ILE A 75 -0.73 16.96 17.50
CA ILE A 75 -0.68 16.87 18.97
C ILE A 75 0.59 17.54 19.50
N ASN A 76 0.52 18.17 20.67
CA ASN A 76 1.69 18.78 21.31
C ASN A 76 2.42 17.78 22.22
N GLU A 77 3.62 18.16 22.71
CA GLU A 77 4.43 17.32 23.61
C GLU A 77 3.77 16.99 24.96
N LYS A 78 2.67 17.66 25.32
CA LYS A 78 1.90 17.40 26.55
C LYS A 78 0.72 16.44 26.31
N GLY A 79 0.50 16.01 25.08
CA GLY A 79 -0.65 15.18 24.70
C GLY A 79 -1.92 15.98 24.42
N ASP A 80 -1.87 17.32 24.34
CA ASP A 80 -3.06 18.09 23.93
C ASP A 80 -3.16 18.14 22.40
N PRO A 81 -4.33 17.79 21.82
CA PRO A 81 -4.55 17.94 20.38
C PRO A 81 -4.47 19.39 19.90
N SER A 82 -3.93 19.56 18.70
CA SER A 82 -3.96 20.82 17.95
C SER A 82 -5.40 21.27 17.70
N LYS A 83 -5.65 22.58 17.84
CA LYS A 83 -6.97 23.19 17.64
C LYS A 83 -7.00 24.04 16.39
N ASN A 84 -8.20 24.27 15.84
CA ASN A 84 -8.42 25.13 14.66
C ASN A 84 -7.48 24.75 13.52
N ILE A 85 -7.44 23.46 13.18
CA ILE A 85 -6.59 22.97 12.10
C ILE A 85 -7.24 23.39 10.78
N GLU A 86 -6.47 24.10 9.97
CA GLU A 86 -6.87 24.64 8.68
C GLU A 86 -5.89 24.22 7.60
N ILE A 87 -6.43 23.84 6.45
CA ILE A 87 -5.66 23.66 5.22
C ILE A 87 -5.77 24.95 4.42
N LEU A 88 -4.65 25.68 4.33
CA LEU A 88 -4.57 26.94 3.61
C LEU A 88 -4.56 26.67 2.10
N GLN A 89 -5.47 27.33 1.40
CA GLN A 89 -5.63 27.25 -0.05
C GLN A 89 -4.87 28.41 -0.73
N PRO A 90 -4.39 28.21 -1.97
CA PRO A 90 -3.73 29.26 -2.74
C PRO A 90 -4.68 30.40 -3.12
N ASP A 91 -4.11 31.53 -3.57
CA ASP A 91 -4.82 32.65 -4.22
C ASP A 91 -5.96 33.27 -3.39
N GLY A 92 -5.83 33.24 -2.06
CA GLY A 92 -6.84 33.80 -1.15
C GLY A 92 -8.15 33.02 -1.10
N LYS A 93 -8.19 31.80 -1.65
CA LYS A 93 -9.33 30.89 -1.48
C LYS A 93 -9.56 30.60 0.01
N PRO A 94 -10.81 30.38 0.43
CA PRO A 94 -11.12 30.05 1.82
C PRO A 94 -10.35 28.81 2.28
N SER A 95 -9.82 28.86 3.50
CA SER A 95 -9.18 27.69 4.11
C SER A 95 -10.20 26.59 4.37
N ILE A 96 -9.75 25.34 4.24
CA ILE A 96 -10.58 24.18 4.58
C ILE A 96 -10.41 23.91 6.07
N GLN A 97 -11.52 24.01 6.81
CA GLN A 97 -11.55 23.68 8.23
C GLN A 97 -11.54 22.17 8.42
N VAL A 98 -10.61 21.67 9.23
CA VAL A 98 -10.49 20.25 9.57
C VAL A 98 -11.22 20.00 10.88
N LYS A 99 -12.12 19.01 10.88
CA LYS A 99 -12.81 18.59 12.10
C LYS A 99 -11.97 17.57 12.86
N ALA A 100 -12.18 17.50 14.17
CA ALA A 100 -11.49 16.51 15.01
C ALA A 100 -11.77 15.06 14.59
N GLU A 101 -12.98 14.75 14.11
CA GLU A 101 -13.35 13.41 13.63
C GLU A 101 -12.63 12.99 12.33
N ASP A 102 -12.09 13.97 11.59
CA ASP A 102 -11.36 13.77 10.35
C ASP A 102 -9.83 13.70 10.59
N VAL A 103 -9.38 13.66 11.86
CA VAL A 103 -7.97 13.60 12.24
C VAL A 103 -7.67 12.26 12.90
N PHE A 104 -6.58 11.63 12.46
CA PHE A 104 -5.97 10.47 13.09
C PHE A 104 -4.51 10.79 13.42
N ILE A 105 -4.07 10.29 14.57
CA ILE A 105 -2.69 10.36 15.04
C ILE A 105 -2.24 8.92 15.30
N SER A 106 -1.00 8.59 14.94
CA SER A 106 -0.41 7.31 15.31
C SER A 106 -0.60 7.03 16.79
N GLU A 107 -1.22 5.90 17.16
CA GLU A 107 -1.56 5.56 18.55
C GLU A 107 -0.31 5.60 19.44
N SER A 108 0.80 5.02 18.99
CA SER A 108 2.07 5.05 19.71
C SER A 108 2.58 6.48 19.94
N PHE A 109 2.42 7.36 18.94
CA PHE A 109 2.85 8.75 19.08
C PHE A 109 1.91 9.57 19.95
N GLU A 110 0.60 9.34 19.86
CA GLU A 110 -0.38 9.97 20.74
C GLU A 110 -0.12 9.64 22.21
N GLU A 111 0.26 8.39 22.52
CA GLU A 111 0.64 7.96 23.87
C GLU A 111 1.94 8.61 24.37
N SER A 112 2.89 8.91 23.47
CA SER A 112 4.19 9.49 23.81
C SER A 112 4.69 10.47 22.72
N PRO A 113 4.13 11.70 22.66
CA PRO A 113 4.36 12.66 21.56
C PRO A 113 5.68 13.42 21.76
N THR A 114 6.80 12.71 21.68
CA THR A 114 8.13 13.27 21.92
C THR A 114 9.10 12.85 20.83
N ALA A 115 10.20 13.60 20.68
CA ALA A 115 11.27 13.28 19.73
C ALA A 115 11.93 11.90 19.94
N LYS A 116 11.66 11.21 21.06
CA LYS A 116 12.13 9.84 21.30
C LYS A 116 11.30 8.79 20.57
N ASN A 117 10.12 9.16 20.09
CA ASN A 117 9.18 8.30 19.37
C ASN A 117 8.98 8.81 17.93
N ALA A 118 10.05 9.33 17.33
CA ALA A 118 10.01 10.04 16.05
C ALA A 118 9.65 9.11 14.88
N GLU A 119 9.95 7.82 15.00
CA GLU A 119 9.53 6.76 14.08
C GLU A 119 8.00 6.60 14.01
N ASN A 120 7.27 7.13 14.98
CA ASN A 120 5.81 7.13 15.01
C ASN A 120 5.19 8.52 14.77
N ASP A 121 6.01 9.55 14.48
CA ASP A 121 5.59 10.95 14.33
C ASP A 121 4.84 11.22 13.01
N TYR A 122 3.67 10.61 12.85
CA TYR A 122 2.77 10.79 11.73
C TYR A 122 1.31 10.87 12.15
N GLY A 123 0.50 11.43 11.26
CA GLY A 123 -0.94 11.35 11.33
C GLY A 123 -1.59 11.65 9.99
N VAL A 124 -2.91 11.56 9.98
CA VAL A 124 -3.74 11.61 8.77
C VAL A 124 -4.87 12.60 8.98
N ILE A 125 -5.18 13.37 7.94
CA ILE A 125 -6.33 14.25 7.84
C ILE A 125 -7.17 13.79 6.66
N LEU A 126 -8.46 13.54 6.88
CA LEU A 126 -9.41 13.30 5.79
C LEU A 126 -10.06 14.60 5.36
N THR A 127 -10.20 14.80 4.06
CA THR A 127 -10.95 15.94 3.50
C THR A 127 -11.94 15.45 2.47
N LYS A 128 -13.03 16.20 2.31
CA LYS A 128 -14.03 15.87 1.30
C LYS A 128 -13.41 15.90 -0.08
N ARG A 129 -13.85 14.97 -0.91
CA ARG A 129 -13.60 14.97 -2.33
C ARG A 129 -14.35 16.16 -2.97
N ASP A 130 -13.60 17.07 -3.57
CA ASP A 130 -14.19 18.19 -4.30
C ASP A 130 -14.81 17.65 -5.59
N VAL A 131 -16.08 17.95 -5.83
CA VAL A 131 -16.71 17.66 -7.12
C VAL A 131 -16.49 18.90 -7.99
N ASP A 132 -15.85 18.71 -9.13
CA ASP A 132 -15.67 19.76 -10.12
C ASP A 132 -17.00 20.14 -10.81
N GLU A 133 -16.95 21.20 -11.62
CA GLU A 133 -18.13 21.70 -12.35
C GLU A 133 -18.72 20.67 -13.32
N ALA A 134 -17.95 19.65 -13.73
CA ALA A 134 -18.38 18.56 -14.58
C ALA A 134 -18.95 17.36 -13.79
N GLY A 135 -19.00 17.44 -12.45
CA GLY A 135 -19.47 16.36 -11.60
C GLY A 135 -18.41 15.31 -11.28
N ALA A 136 -17.15 15.52 -11.68
CA ALA A 136 -16.05 14.60 -11.41
C ALA A 136 -15.26 15.04 -10.18
N SER A 137 -14.85 14.08 -9.34
CA SER A 137 -13.90 14.33 -8.25
C SER A 137 -12.53 13.84 -8.69
N PRO A 138 -11.63 14.70 -9.22
CA PRO A 138 -10.30 14.26 -9.61
C PRO A 138 -9.57 13.71 -8.39
N ASP A 139 -8.99 12.52 -8.52
CA ASP A 139 -8.06 12.02 -7.51
C ASP A 139 -6.90 13.02 -7.35
N LYS A 140 -6.43 13.16 -6.11
CA LYS A 140 -5.32 14.05 -5.73
C LYS A 140 -4.31 13.26 -4.92
N GLY A 141 -3.04 13.55 -5.17
CA GLY A 141 -1.95 13.09 -4.32
C GLY A 141 -0.89 12.27 -5.02
N PHE A 142 0.20 12.13 -4.28
CA PHE A 142 1.39 11.38 -4.65
C PHE A 142 1.14 9.88 -4.66
N GLY A 143 1.94 9.17 -5.47
CA GLY A 143 2.01 7.71 -5.43
C GLY A 143 2.83 7.19 -4.25
N PHE A 144 2.74 5.89 -4.02
CA PHE A 144 3.53 5.17 -3.03
C PHE A 144 3.73 3.71 -3.43
N SER A 145 4.69 3.04 -2.80
CA SER A 145 4.91 1.59 -2.95
C SER A 145 5.42 0.98 -1.65
N LEU A 146 4.83 -0.14 -1.24
CA LEU A 146 5.36 -0.97 -0.14
C LEU A 146 6.62 -1.74 -0.54
N LYS A 147 7.03 -1.69 -1.81
CA LYS A 147 8.23 -2.38 -2.29
C LYS A 147 9.52 -1.75 -1.76
N PHE A 148 9.52 -0.46 -1.40
CA PHE A 148 10.75 0.20 -0.97
C PHE A 148 11.26 -0.40 0.34
N ARG A 149 12.34 -1.18 0.26
CA ARG A 149 13.04 -1.70 1.43
C ARG A 149 14.13 -0.72 1.84
N HIS A 150 14.36 -0.61 3.14
CA HIS A 150 15.39 0.28 3.68
C HIS A 150 16.80 -0.04 3.12
N GLU A 151 17.08 -1.32 2.86
CA GLU A 151 18.33 -1.82 2.26
C GLU A 151 18.59 -1.29 0.84
N GLU A 152 17.53 -1.01 0.07
CA GLU A 152 17.62 -0.54 -1.32
C GLU A 152 17.83 0.99 -1.42
N LEU A 153 17.61 1.73 -0.33
CA LEU A 153 17.66 3.19 -0.28
C LEU A 153 19.04 3.74 0.12
N MET A 154 19.99 2.89 0.49
CA MET A 154 21.30 3.30 0.98
C MET A 154 22.25 3.73 -0.17
N GLU A 155 22.91 4.88 0.02
CA GLU A 155 24.05 5.42 -0.77
C GLU A 155 23.86 5.67 -2.27
N LYS A 156 22.69 5.38 -2.86
CA LYS A 156 22.46 5.50 -4.32
C LYS A 156 21.30 6.41 -4.74
N VAL A 157 20.55 6.97 -3.78
CA VAL A 157 19.32 7.70 -4.07
C VAL A 157 19.40 9.15 -3.59
N THR A 158 19.05 10.07 -4.49
CA THR A 158 18.75 11.47 -4.14
C THR A 158 17.29 11.56 -3.79
N LEU A 159 16.99 12.04 -2.58
CA LEU A 159 15.64 12.27 -2.10
C LEU A 159 15.25 13.72 -2.34
N GLU A 160 13.96 13.95 -2.53
CA GLU A 160 13.37 15.28 -2.61
C GLU A 160 12.40 15.51 -1.46
N VAL A 161 12.45 16.69 -0.87
CA VAL A 161 11.50 17.16 0.15
C VAL A 161 10.84 18.41 -0.37
N CYS A 162 9.51 18.41 -0.44
CA CYS A 162 8.72 19.55 -0.92
C CYS A 162 7.79 20.01 0.19
N GLY A 163 7.86 21.27 0.60
CA GLY A 163 7.01 21.75 1.70
C GLY A 163 7.03 23.25 1.91
N TYR A 164 6.35 23.69 2.96
CA TYR A 164 6.24 25.11 3.29
C TYR A 164 7.18 25.50 4.42
N GLN A 165 7.89 26.61 4.24
CA GLN A 165 8.56 27.28 5.35
C GLN A 165 7.53 28.18 6.07
N ALA A 166 7.82 28.57 7.30
CA ALA A 166 6.90 29.38 8.12
C ALA A 166 6.39 30.64 7.38
N ASP A 167 7.28 31.30 6.63
CA ASP A 167 7.05 32.53 5.85
C ASP A 167 6.54 32.29 4.41
N SER A 168 6.43 31.03 3.97
CA SER A 168 6.01 30.72 2.59
C SER A 168 4.50 30.91 2.41
N GLU A 169 4.07 31.55 1.32
CA GLU A 169 2.65 31.69 1.00
C GLU A 169 2.03 30.35 0.55
N PRO A 170 0.73 30.09 0.83
CA PRO A 170 0.03 28.92 0.30
C PRO A 170 0.10 28.84 -1.23
N GLY A 171 0.29 27.64 -1.78
CA GLY A 171 0.46 27.42 -3.22
C GLY A 171 1.90 27.57 -3.72
N GLN A 172 2.83 27.98 -2.86
CA GLN A 172 4.25 28.13 -3.21
C GLN A 172 5.14 27.26 -2.32
N PRO A 173 4.98 25.92 -2.33
CA PRO A 173 5.91 25.06 -1.60
C PRO A 173 7.30 25.15 -2.23
N LYS A 174 8.32 24.92 -1.41
CA LYS A 174 9.72 24.88 -1.84
C LYS A 174 10.21 23.44 -1.83
N THR A 175 10.95 23.08 -2.88
CA THR A 175 11.61 21.78 -2.96
C THR A 175 13.09 21.92 -2.62
N SER A 176 13.63 20.92 -1.93
CA SER A 176 15.06 20.72 -1.74
C SER A 176 15.40 19.25 -1.94
N SER A 177 16.59 18.97 -2.44
CA SER A 177 17.04 17.62 -2.74
C SER A 177 18.38 17.33 -2.07
N GLY A 178 18.62 16.08 -1.72
CA GLY A 178 19.87 15.66 -1.09
C GLY A 178 19.98 14.15 -0.94
N PRO A 179 21.17 13.63 -0.64
CA PRO A 179 21.37 12.19 -0.55
C PRO A 179 20.69 11.61 0.69
N CYS A 180 20.14 10.40 0.55
CA CYS A 180 19.84 9.54 1.68
C CYS A 180 21.16 9.16 2.39
N THR A 181 21.23 9.40 3.71
CA THR A 181 22.43 9.10 4.50
C THR A 181 22.28 7.82 5.33
N ARG A 182 21.06 7.53 5.81
CA ARG A 182 20.73 6.28 6.51
C ARG A 182 19.27 5.94 6.29
N SER A 183 18.97 4.65 6.29
CA SER A 183 17.63 4.13 6.16
C SER A 183 17.46 2.96 7.14
N TRP A 184 16.39 3.01 7.92
CA TRP A 184 15.91 1.96 8.81
C TRP A 184 14.47 1.60 8.42
N GLU A 185 13.91 0.58 9.06
CA GLU A 185 12.55 0.10 8.77
C GLU A 185 11.48 1.20 8.95
N ASP A 186 11.57 1.99 10.03
CA ASP A 186 10.57 3.01 10.37
C ASP A 186 11.06 4.46 10.20
N LEU A 187 12.35 4.66 9.91
CA LEU A 187 12.97 5.99 9.87
C LEU A 187 13.97 6.12 8.72
N ILE A 188 14.04 7.30 8.11
CA ILE A 188 15.07 7.65 7.14
C ILE A 188 15.77 8.96 7.52
N GLU A 189 17.08 9.04 7.30
CA GLU A 189 17.92 10.23 7.49
C GLU A 189 18.51 10.69 6.16
N TYR A 190 18.50 11.99 5.91
CA TYR A 190 19.03 12.56 4.67
C TYR A 190 19.67 13.94 4.87
N ASP A 191 20.60 14.28 3.97
CA ASP A 191 21.35 15.54 4.01
C ASP A 191 20.64 16.62 3.19
N ILE A 192 19.57 17.15 3.78
CA ILE A 192 18.80 18.28 3.23
C ILE A 192 18.68 19.32 4.32
N MET A 193 19.06 20.57 4.02
CA MET A 193 18.89 21.68 4.95
C MET A 193 17.40 22.01 5.07
N THR A 194 16.84 21.84 6.27
CA THR A 194 15.42 22.08 6.53
C THR A 194 15.25 23.28 7.46
N GLN A 195 14.09 23.93 7.33
CA GLN A 195 13.70 25.09 8.11
C GLN A 195 12.36 24.84 8.80
N GLN A 196 12.05 25.66 9.80
CA GLN A 196 10.78 25.58 10.51
C GLN A 196 9.59 25.69 9.54
N GLY A 197 8.60 24.82 9.72
CA GLY A 197 7.39 24.73 8.88
C GLY A 197 7.36 23.50 7.96
N LEU A 198 8.52 22.90 7.65
CA LEU A 198 8.60 21.75 6.75
C LEU A 198 8.07 20.45 7.37
N SER A 199 7.85 20.39 8.69
CA SER A 199 7.27 19.22 9.35
C SER A 199 5.98 18.75 8.66
N GLY A 200 5.96 17.47 8.29
CA GLY A 200 4.92 16.80 7.52
C GLY A 200 5.08 16.84 6.00
N SER A 201 6.20 17.37 5.49
CA SER A 201 6.50 17.35 4.04
C SER A 201 6.70 15.93 3.52
N PRO A 202 6.24 15.62 2.30
CA PRO A 202 6.57 14.36 1.64
C PRO A 202 8.06 14.29 1.33
N VAL A 203 8.65 13.12 1.57
CA VAL A 203 9.98 12.73 1.12
C VAL A 203 9.81 11.77 -0.05
N CYS A 204 10.27 12.16 -1.24
CA CYS A 204 9.99 11.47 -2.49
C CYS A 204 11.26 10.98 -3.18
N LEU A 205 11.09 9.99 -4.05
CA LEU A 205 12.07 9.60 -5.07
C LEU A 205 11.36 9.25 -6.41
N PRO A 206 12.08 9.28 -7.53
CA PRO A 206 11.57 8.78 -8.81
C PRO A 206 11.36 7.27 -8.81
N TYR A 207 10.17 6.81 -9.19
CA TYR A 207 9.81 5.40 -9.30
C TYR A 207 8.80 5.20 -10.42
N LYS A 208 9.07 4.25 -11.32
CA LYS A 208 8.19 3.93 -12.46
C LYS A 208 7.71 5.17 -13.23
N GLY A 209 8.61 6.10 -13.54
CA GLY A 209 8.28 7.30 -14.30
C GLY A 209 7.65 8.45 -13.51
N HIS A 210 7.37 8.27 -12.21
CA HIS A 210 6.66 9.26 -11.38
C HIS A 210 7.25 9.41 -9.98
N GLU A 211 6.75 10.38 -9.22
CA GLU A 211 7.14 10.56 -7.82
C GLU A 211 6.43 9.59 -6.89
N ALA A 212 7.21 8.84 -6.12
CA ALA A 212 6.69 8.03 -5.03
C ALA A 212 7.15 8.59 -3.69
N VAL A 213 6.20 8.78 -2.77
CA VAL A 213 6.50 9.15 -1.39
C VAL A 213 7.00 7.90 -0.66
N ILE A 214 8.10 8.07 0.06
CA ILE A 214 8.72 7.01 0.86
C ILE A 214 8.76 7.34 2.35
N ALA A 215 8.62 8.62 2.73
CA ALA A 215 8.63 9.04 4.12
C ALA A 215 7.93 10.38 4.34
N ILE A 216 7.65 10.67 5.60
CA ILE A 216 7.02 11.90 6.10
C ILE A 216 8.08 12.67 6.90
N HIS A 217 8.49 13.83 6.43
CA HIS A 217 9.50 14.65 7.12
C HIS A 217 9.00 15.11 8.49
N HIS A 218 9.82 14.99 9.53
CA HIS A 218 9.52 15.59 10.85
C HIS A 218 10.73 16.33 11.45
N GLY A 219 11.94 16.12 10.92
CA GLY A 219 13.15 16.88 11.24
C GLY A 219 13.73 16.64 12.64
N GLN A 220 15.06 16.69 12.77
CA GLN A 220 15.76 16.77 14.05
C GLN A 220 16.91 17.79 14.01
N LYS A 221 17.36 18.27 15.17
CA LYS A 221 18.31 19.40 15.34
C LYS A 221 19.69 19.24 14.65
N LYS A 222 20.07 18.06 14.16
CA LYS A 222 21.38 17.80 13.54
C LYS A 222 21.31 17.24 12.12
N LYS A 223 20.22 16.57 11.76
CA LYS A 223 19.99 15.96 10.45
C LYS A 223 18.49 15.92 10.17
N SER A 224 18.14 16.01 8.90
CA SER A 224 16.76 15.84 8.48
C SER A 224 16.37 14.37 8.52
N THR A 225 15.21 14.11 9.10
CA THR A 225 14.64 12.78 9.31
C THR A 225 13.19 12.75 8.87
N GLY A 226 12.73 11.55 8.50
CA GLY A 226 11.33 11.30 8.25
C GLY A 226 10.92 9.89 8.67
N THR A 227 9.65 9.75 9.02
CA THR A 227 9.01 8.47 9.30
C THR A 227 8.77 7.74 7.99
N CYS A 228 9.25 6.49 7.85
CA CYS A 228 9.08 5.71 6.63
C CYS A 228 7.60 5.38 6.39
N LEU A 229 7.17 5.48 5.14
CA LEU A 229 5.83 5.10 4.70
C LEU A 229 5.78 3.57 4.46
N ASN A 230 5.98 2.81 5.54
CA ASN A 230 6.04 1.35 5.51
C ASN A 230 4.67 0.69 5.69
N GLU A 231 4.65 -0.65 5.81
CA GLU A 231 3.42 -1.43 5.98
C GLU A 231 2.59 -0.94 7.16
N LYS A 232 3.22 -0.72 8.32
CA LYS A 232 2.54 -0.27 9.54
C LYS A 232 1.84 1.07 9.30
N VAL A 233 2.57 2.06 8.80
CA VAL A 233 2.02 3.40 8.55
C VAL A 233 0.90 3.36 7.53
N LEU A 234 1.07 2.65 6.41
CA LEU A 234 0.05 2.57 5.37
C LEU A 234 -1.20 1.81 5.82
N ARG A 235 -1.07 0.76 6.63
CA ARG A 235 -2.24 0.06 7.20
C ARG A 235 -3.04 0.95 8.13
N ASP A 236 -2.39 1.80 8.93
CA ASP A 236 -3.10 2.79 9.76
C ASP A 236 -3.85 3.80 8.88
N VAL A 237 -3.19 4.33 7.85
CA VAL A 237 -3.80 5.24 6.86
C VAL A 237 -5.01 4.59 6.21
N PHE A 238 -4.90 3.36 5.72
CA PHE A 238 -5.99 2.64 5.06
C PHE A 238 -7.12 2.31 6.04
N CYS A 239 -6.80 1.92 7.27
CA CYS A 239 -7.80 1.64 8.28
C CYS A 239 -8.63 2.89 8.58
N PHE A 240 -7.99 4.03 8.77
CA PHE A 240 -8.67 5.30 9.01
C PHE A 240 -9.50 5.77 7.80
N ALA A 241 -8.94 5.63 6.59
CA ALA A 241 -9.62 5.94 5.33
C ALA A 241 -10.68 4.89 4.91
N LYS A 242 -10.85 3.81 5.69
CA LYS A 242 -11.77 2.68 5.41
C LYS A 242 -11.50 1.99 4.06
N VAL A 243 -10.23 1.86 3.71
CA VAL A 243 -9.74 1.24 2.47
C VAL A 243 -9.22 -0.17 2.76
N GLY A 244 -9.44 -1.07 1.79
CA GLY A 244 -9.03 -2.46 1.86
C GLY A 244 -10.11 -3.39 2.38
N TYR A 245 -9.76 -4.67 2.44
CA TYR A 245 -10.63 -5.77 2.84
C TYR A 245 -9.94 -6.53 3.96
N LYS A 246 -10.65 -6.78 5.07
CA LYS A 246 -10.08 -7.47 6.24
C LYS A 246 -10.63 -8.88 6.39
N GLY A 247 -9.75 -9.84 6.67
CA GLY A 247 -10.14 -11.23 6.97
C GLY A 247 -10.98 -11.92 5.91
N LYS A 248 -10.67 -11.71 4.63
CA LYS A 248 -11.44 -12.25 3.51
C LYS A 248 -10.83 -13.51 2.92
N SER A 249 -11.68 -14.41 2.47
CA SER A 249 -11.26 -15.55 1.63
C SER A 249 -11.50 -15.22 0.15
N LEU A 250 -10.65 -15.77 -0.73
CA LEU A 250 -10.81 -15.63 -2.17
C LEU A 250 -11.65 -16.78 -2.72
N LYS A 251 -12.81 -16.46 -3.31
CA LYS A 251 -13.79 -17.43 -3.81
C LYS A 251 -14.06 -17.25 -5.29
N VAL A 252 -14.13 -18.33 -6.05
CA VAL A 252 -14.51 -18.32 -7.47
C VAL A 252 -16.01 -18.05 -7.61
N VAL A 253 -16.37 -17.12 -8.48
CA VAL A 253 -17.72 -16.79 -8.91
C VAL A 253 -17.94 -17.31 -10.33
N HIS A 254 -18.63 -18.44 -10.44
CA HIS A 254 -18.98 -18.98 -11.75
C HIS A 254 -20.32 -19.71 -11.67
N LYS A 255 -21.17 -19.58 -12.71
CA LYS A 255 -22.49 -20.25 -12.74
C LYS A 255 -22.39 -21.78 -12.72
N GLN A 256 -21.26 -22.32 -13.17
CA GLN A 256 -20.95 -23.76 -13.13
C GLN A 256 -20.03 -24.12 -11.95
N ALA A 257 -19.75 -23.18 -11.04
CA ALA A 257 -19.05 -23.51 -9.81
C ALA A 257 -19.93 -24.45 -8.98
N ASN A 258 -19.27 -25.36 -8.26
CA ASN A 258 -19.95 -26.25 -7.33
C ASN A 258 -20.71 -25.42 -6.27
N GLU A 259 -21.90 -25.86 -5.86
CA GLU A 259 -22.76 -25.17 -4.88
C GLU A 259 -22.06 -24.94 -3.54
N MET A 260 -21.07 -25.77 -3.20
CA MET A 260 -20.26 -25.62 -1.99
C MET A 260 -19.29 -24.43 -2.07
N GLY A 261 -19.03 -23.91 -3.26
CA GLY A 261 -18.04 -22.86 -3.51
C GLY A 261 -16.61 -23.41 -3.68
N ILE A 262 -15.79 -22.65 -4.40
CA ILE A 262 -14.40 -22.97 -4.71
C ILE A 262 -13.52 -21.86 -4.13
N TYR A 263 -12.56 -22.22 -3.30
CA TYR A 263 -11.77 -21.29 -2.49
C TYR A 263 -10.28 -21.52 -2.65
N LEU A 264 -9.49 -20.46 -2.47
CA LEU A 264 -8.04 -20.59 -2.36
C LEU A 264 -7.72 -21.04 -0.93
N ARG A 265 -6.98 -22.13 -0.79
CA ARG A 265 -6.47 -22.60 0.51
C ARG A 265 -4.96 -22.57 0.51
N ILE A 266 -4.38 -21.97 1.54
CA ILE A 266 -2.97 -22.11 1.88
C ILE A 266 -2.91 -22.77 3.25
N SER A 267 -2.23 -23.91 3.35
CA SER A 267 -2.13 -24.70 4.59
C SER A 267 -0.71 -24.69 5.13
N GLY A 268 -0.56 -24.79 6.45
CA GLY A 268 0.75 -24.80 7.09
C GLY A 268 1.65 -25.95 6.63
N HIS A 269 1.07 -27.07 6.22
CA HIS A 269 1.79 -28.28 5.82
C HIS A 269 2.07 -28.40 4.31
N SER A 270 1.69 -27.39 3.52
CA SER A 270 1.90 -27.37 2.07
C SER A 270 2.63 -26.10 1.68
N GLU A 271 3.71 -26.25 0.91
CA GLU A 271 4.47 -25.12 0.37
C GLU A 271 3.60 -24.28 -0.59
N PHE A 272 2.76 -24.95 -1.37
CA PHE A 272 1.88 -24.35 -2.35
C PHE A 272 0.41 -24.33 -1.90
N GLY A 273 -0.29 -23.30 -2.34
CA GLY A 273 -1.73 -23.16 -2.26
C GLY A 273 -2.44 -24.21 -3.11
N ARG A 274 -3.67 -24.52 -2.70
CA ARG A 274 -4.54 -25.50 -3.33
C ARG A 274 -5.92 -24.92 -3.53
N VAL A 275 -6.68 -25.50 -4.45
CA VAL A 275 -8.10 -25.23 -4.54
C VAL A 275 -8.82 -26.06 -3.49
N ARG A 276 -9.72 -25.43 -2.73
CA ARG A 276 -10.61 -26.10 -1.77
C ARG A 276 -12.07 -26.01 -2.19
N LEU A 277 -12.76 -27.14 -2.12
CA LEU A 277 -14.20 -27.24 -2.26
C LEU A 277 -14.89 -27.08 -0.90
N GLY A 278 -15.73 -26.05 -0.77
CA GLY A 278 -16.46 -25.78 0.47
C GLY A 278 -15.74 -24.86 1.45
N LYS A 279 -16.52 -24.04 2.15
CA LYS A 279 -16.03 -23.15 3.20
C LYS A 279 -15.75 -23.84 4.52
N ASP A 280 -16.41 -24.98 4.79
CA ASP A 280 -16.26 -25.69 6.06
C ASP A 280 -14.80 -26.08 6.31
N GLY A 281 -14.23 -25.65 7.43
CA GLY A 281 -12.82 -25.89 7.77
C GLY A 281 -11.80 -25.10 6.93
N LEU A 282 -12.23 -24.09 6.16
CA LEU A 282 -11.32 -23.15 5.52
C LEU A 282 -10.73 -22.21 6.59
N ASP A 283 -9.41 -22.23 6.69
CA ASP A 283 -8.59 -21.46 7.62
C ASP A 283 -7.75 -20.37 6.93
N THR A 284 -7.93 -20.21 5.61
CA THR A 284 -7.23 -19.23 4.79
C THR A 284 -8.03 -17.93 4.72
N ALA A 285 -7.45 -16.86 5.27
CA ALA A 285 -7.99 -15.51 5.20
C ALA A 285 -6.86 -14.50 4.91
N PHE A 286 -7.23 -13.38 4.30
CA PHE A 286 -6.31 -12.33 3.89
C PHE A 286 -6.83 -10.96 4.31
N ASP A 287 -5.90 -10.10 4.70
CA ASP A 287 -6.09 -8.66 4.58
C ASP A 287 -5.62 -8.24 3.18
N ILE A 288 -6.46 -7.57 2.40
CA ILE A 288 -6.16 -7.12 1.05
C ILE A 288 -6.21 -5.60 1.00
N PHE A 289 -5.12 -4.97 0.59
CA PHE A 289 -5.00 -3.51 0.55
C PHE A 289 -4.06 -3.05 -0.57
N PRO A 290 -4.13 -1.76 -0.96
CA PRO A 290 -3.22 -1.21 -1.95
C PRO A 290 -1.76 -1.35 -1.49
N GLY A 291 -0.95 -2.08 -2.25
CA GLY A 291 0.50 -2.16 -2.03
C GLY A 291 1.27 -1.15 -2.86
N TYR A 292 0.69 -0.71 -3.97
CA TYR A 292 1.24 0.33 -4.83
C TYR A 292 0.11 1.20 -5.37
N SER A 293 0.36 2.49 -5.41
CA SER A 293 -0.53 3.47 -6.02
C SER A 293 0.31 4.43 -6.86
N PRO A 294 -0.06 4.71 -8.12
CA PRO A 294 0.60 5.73 -8.91
C PRO A 294 0.25 7.13 -8.40
N VAL A 295 0.92 8.15 -8.92
CA VAL A 295 0.44 9.53 -8.78
C VAL A 295 -0.96 9.67 -9.37
N SER A 296 -1.77 10.58 -8.82
CA SER A 296 -3.15 10.75 -9.27
C SER A 296 -3.21 11.18 -10.74
N GLY A 297 -4.02 10.52 -11.56
CA GLY A 297 -4.10 10.75 -13.02
C GLY A 297 -2.88 10.26 -13.81
N GLY A 298 -2.00 9.45 -13.19
CA GLY A 298 -0.97 8.70 -13.90
C GLY A 298 -1.59 7.62 -14.80
N PRO A 299 -0.81 7.10 -15.77
CA PRO A 299 -1.29 6.09 -16.72
C PRO A 299 -1.37 4.68 -16.13
N GLU A 300 -0.72 4.46 -14.97
CA GLU A 300 -0.73 3.17 -14.30
C GLU A 300 -1.97 2.98 -13.42
N GLU A 301 -2.26 1.72 -13.09
CA GLU A 301 -3.33 1.36 -12.18
C GLU A 301 -2.76 0.95 -10.82
N PRO A 302 -3.52 1.11 -9.72
CA PRO A 302 -3.10 0.63 -8.41
C PRO A 302 -2.95 -0.88 -8.37
N LEU A 303 -1.98 -1.35 -7.59
CA LEU A 303 -1.75 -2.78 -7.34
C LEU A 303 -2.03 -3.10 -5.87
N TYR A 304 -2.56 -4.29 -5.64
CA TYR A 304 -2.98 -4.79 -4.35
C TYR A 304 -2.07 -5.92 -3.91
N VAL A 305 -1.88 -6.03 -2.60
CA VAL A 305 -1.18 -7.13 -1.96
C VAL A 305 -2.15 -7.91 -1.08
N PHE A 306 -1.87 -9.19 -0.91
CA PHE A 306 -2.64 -10.08 -0.03
C PHE A 306 -1.73 -10.43 1.15
N HIS A 307 -2.08 -9.91 2.33
CA HIS A 307 -1.44 -10.25 3.58
C HIS A 307 -2.18 -11.42 4.22
N PHE A 308 -1.53 -12.57 4.30
CA PHE A 308 -2.08 -13.79 4.90
C PHE A 308 -2.27 -13.64 6.40
N ILE A 309 -3.45 -14.03 6.88
CA ILE A 309 -3.77 -14.06 8.31
C ILE A 309 -3.48 -15.46 8.81
N GLN A 310 -2.39 -15.59 9.57
CA GLN A 310 -1.96 -16.87 10.10
C GLN A 310 -2.98 -17.42 11.11
N PRO A 311 -3.48 -18.66 10.92
CA PRO A 311 -4.35 -19.29 11.89
C PRO A 311 -3.59 -19.63 13.17
N PRO A 312 -4.28 -19.84 14.32
CA PRO A 312 -3.61 -20.08 15.62
C PRO A 312 -2.65 -21.27 15.69
N LYS A 313 -2.70 -22.20 14.73
CA LYS A 313 -1.84 -23.39 14.65
C LYS A 313 -0.86 -23.33 13.47
N TRP A 314 -0.50 -22.14 13.03
CA TRP A 314 0.46 -21.96 11.95
C TRP A 314 1.85 -22.45 12.36
N PRO A 315 2.61 -23.14 11.47
CA PRO A 315 3.94 -23.62 11.79
C PRO A 315 4.91 -22.48 12.12
N GLU A 316 5.77 -22.70 13.12
CA GLU A 316 6.71 -21.69 13.61
C GLU A 316 7.77 -21.35 12.55
N GLU A 317 8.21 -22.36 11.80
CA GLU A 317 9.17 -22.20 10.70
C GLU A 317 8.65 -21.33 9.54
N ARG A 318 7.32 -21.11 9.45
CA ARG A 318 6.67 -20.31 8.41
C ARG A 318 6.02 -19.04 8.96
N ARG A 319 6.42 -18.62 10.17
CA ARG A 319 5.79 -17.49 10.87
C ARG A 319 6.06 -16.14 10.22
N GLU A 320 7.15 -16.00 9.47
CA GLU A 320 7.46 -14.75 8.77
C GLU A 320 6.81 -14.69 7.38
N GLU A 321 6.30 -15.82 6.87
CA GLU A 321 5.61 -15.90 5.58
C GLU A 321 4.20 -15.28 5.69
N LYS A 322 4.10 -14.01 5.29
CA LYS A 322 2.87 -13.22 5.41
C LYS A 322 2.34 -12.68 4.09
N TRP A 323 3.09 -12.75 3.01
CA TRP A 323 2.66 -12.24 1.70
C TRP A 323 2.32 -13.36 0.75
N VAL A 324 1.21 -13.22 0.01
CA VAL A 324 0.92 -14.14 -1.09
C VAL A 324 1.84 -13.85 -2.26
N LEU A 325 2.51 -14.89 -2.73
CA LEU A 325 3.29 -14.89 -3.95
C LEU A 325 2.50 -15.60 -5.05
N TRP A 326 2.32 -14.91 -6.18
CA TRP A 326 1.59 -15.41 -7.34
C TRP A 326 2.59 -15.78 -8.43
N ASP A 327 3.03 -17.04 -8.47
CA ASP A 327 4.01 -17.47 -9.46
C ASP A 327 3.35 -17.99 -10.74
N ALA A 328 3.22 -17.09 -11.71
CA ALA A 328 2.69 -17.41 -13.02
C ALA A 328 3.63 -18.24 -13.90
N SER A 329 4.90 -18.40 -13.52
CA SER A 329 5.83 -19.24 -14.29
C SER A 329 5.66 -20.71 -13.94
N ASP A 330 5.41 -20.99 -12.66
CA ASP A 330 5.28 -22.35 -12.12
C ASP A 330 3.82 -22.76 -11.87
N ASP A 331 2.85 -21.90 -12.21
CA ASP A 331 1.42 -22.11 -11.95
C ASP A 331 1.12 -22.37 -10.46
N THR A 332 1.84 -21.67 -9.58
CA THR A 332 1.68 -21.82 -8.13
C THR A 332 1.29 -20.54 -7.43
N VAL A 333 0.67 -20.71 -6.27
CA VAL A 333 0.47 -19.66 -5.28
C VAL A 333 1.17 -20.13 -4.01
N SER A 334 2.01 -19.31 -3.40
CA SER A 334 2.72 -19.65 -2.17
C SER A 334 2.73 -18.47 -1.21
N LEU A 335 3.38 -18.62 -0.07
CA LEU A 335 3.64 -17.51 0.84
C LEU A 335 5.13 -17.18 0.85
N THR A 336 5.43 -15.91 1.10
CA THR A 336 6.79 -15.40 1.23
C THR A 336 6.87 -14.39 2.37
N GLU A 337 8.06 -14.29 2.96
CA GLU A 337 8.40 -13.27 3.95
C GLU A 337 8.53 -11.88 3.32
N HIS A 338 8.97 -11.82 2.07
CA HIS A 338 9.35 -10.56 1.42
C HIS A 338 8.35 -10.13 0.35
N LEU A 339 7.94 -8.87 0.41
CA LEU A 339 7.20 -8.25 -0.70
C LEU A 339 8.11 -8.16 -1.92
N GLN A 340 7.71 -8.87 -2.97
CA GLN A 340 8.36 -8.85 -4.27
C GLN A 340 7.34 -8.56 -5.37
N GLU A 341 7.80 -8.38 -6.61
CA GLU A 341 6.96 -7.90 -7.71
C GLU A 341 5.72 -8.76 -7.94
N PHE A 342 5.85 -10.08 -7.81
CA PHE A 342 4.77 -11.04 -7.98
C PHE A 342 3.90 -11.21 -6.72
N CYS A 343 4.05 -10.34 -5.71
CA CYS A 343 3.05 -10.19 -4.63
C CYS A 343 1.98 -9.14 -4.99
N PHE A 344 2.22 -8.33 -6.03
CA PHE A 344 1.35 -7.24 -6.42
C PHE A 344 0.44 -7.66 -7.58
N VAL A 345 -0.87 -7.48 -7.41
CA VAL A 345 -1.88 -7.86 -8.40
C VAL A 345 -2.84 -6.72 -8.69
N LYS A 346 -3.38 -6.70 -9.90
CA LYS A 346 -4.54 -5.88 -10.26
C LYS A 346 -5.82 -6.61 -9.90
N LEU A 347 -6.77 -5.88 -9.32
CA LEU A 347 -8.13 -6.35 -9.07
C LEU A 347 -9.05 -5.72 -10.13
N VAL A 348 -9.12 -6.35 -11.30
CA VAL A 348 -9.84 -5.81 -12.46
C VAL A 348 -11.32 -6.14 -12.34
N ARG A 349 -12.19 -5.15 -12.48
CA ARG A 349 -13.65 -5.32 -12.53
C ARG A 349 -14.15 -4.93 -13.90
N ARG A 350 -15.35 -5.37 -14.25
CA ARG A 350 -16.02 -4.83 -15.43
C ARG A 350 -16.35 -3.36 -15.22
N GLU A 351 -16.32 -2.60 -16.31
CA GLU A 351 -16.74 -1.21 -16.30
C GLU A 351 -18.15 -1.06 -15.73
N ASN A 352 -18.35 -0.02 -14.90
CA ASN A 352 -19.62 0.30 -14.24
C ASN A 352 -20.10 -0.69 -13.16
N GLU A 353 -19.31 -1.71 -12.83
CA GLU A 353 -19.61 -2.57 -11.69
C GLU A 353 -19.07 -1.96 -10.38
N GLY A 354 -19.83 -2.10 -9.29
CA GLY A 354 -19.47 -1.53 -7.99
C GLY A 354 -18.30 -2.23 -7.30
N LYS A 355 -17.82 -1.68 -6.18
CA LYS A 355 -16.69 -2.22 -5.40
C LYS A 355 -16.86 -3.69 -4.96
N ASP A 356 -18.11 -4.08 -4.71
CA ASP A 356 -18.49 -5.43 -4.26
C ASP A 356 -18.74 -6.41 -5.42
N ALA A 357 -18.61 -5.95 -6.66
CA ALA A 357 -18.71 -6.83 -7.81
C ALA A 357 -17.52 -7.79 -7.86
N PRO A 358 -17.70 -8.99 -8.44
CA PRO A 358 -16.60 -9.89 -8.61
C PRO A 358 -15.56 -9.31 -9.59
N PHE A 359 -14.35 -9.85 -9.55
CA PHE A 359 -13.18 -9.29 -10.21
C PHE A 359 -12.24 -10.39 -10.73
N TRP A 360 -11.35 -10.02 -11.63
CA TRP A 360 -10.20 -10.82 -12.01
C TRP A 360 -9.00 -10.46 -11.14
N VAL A 361 -8.21 -11.47 -10.76
CA VAL A 361 -6.88 -11.29 -10.19
C VAL A 361 -5.89 -11.37 -11.34
N VAL A 362 -5.31 -10.23 -11.73
CA VAL A 362 -4.46 -10.09 -12.92
C VAL A 362 -3.05 -9.66 -12.51
N LEU A 363 -2.04 -10.28 -13.12
CA LEU A 363 -0.64 -10.01 -12.88
C LEU A 363 0.02 -9.40 -14.12
N PRO A 364 0.79 -8.32 -13.96
CA PRO A 364 1.68 -7.85 -15.00
C PRO A 364 2.89 -8.78 -15.09
N VAL A 365 3.06 -9.46 -16.23
CA VAL A 365 4.22 -10.33 -16.48
C VAL A 365 4.89 -9.87 -17.77
N LYS A 366 6.02 -9.16 -17.62
CA LYS A 366 6.73 -8.51 -18.73
C LYS A 366 5.81 -7.59 -19.54
N ASN A 367 5.53 -7.94 -20.80
CA ASN A 367 4.69 -7.16 -21.72
C ASN A 367 3.29 -7.77 -21.89
N ASP A 368 2.93 -8.78 -21.10
CA ASP A 368 1.63 -9.42 -21.12
C ASP A 368 0.94 -9.32 -19.75
N LEU A 369 -0.37 -9.54 -19.76
CA LEU A 369 -1.18 -9.70 -18.56
C LEU A 369 -1.60 -11.17 -18.47
N VAL A 370 -1.43 -11.76 -17.30
CA VAL A 370 -1.93 -13.10 -16.98
C VAL A 370 -2.92 -13.02 -15.84
N GLU A 371 -3.84 -13.96 -15.74
CA GLU A 371 -4.87 -13.98 -14.71
C GLU A 371 -4.97 -15.33 -14.02
N LEU A 372 -5.32 -15.29 -12.73
CA LEU A 372 -5.51 -16.47 -11.90
C LEU A 372 -6.70 -17.30 -12.37
N ARG A 373 -6.53 -18.62 -12.33
CA ARG A 373 -7.56 -19.63 -12.58
C ARG A 373 -7.59 -20.63 -11.46
N MET A 374 -8.80 -21.00 -11.04
CA MET A 374 -8.99 -22.02 -10.01
C MET A 374 -10.23 -22.85 -10.29
N GLN A 375 -10.08 -24.16 -10.50
CA GLN A 375 -11.22 -25.04 -10.75
C GLN A 375 -11.20 -26.25 -9.81
N VAL A 376 -12.26 -27.06 -9.86
CA VAL A 376 -12.34 -28.29 -9.06
C VAL A 376 -12.97 -29.42 -9.88
N THR A 377 -12.22 -29.97 -10.82
CA THR A 377 -12.67 -31.09 -11.67
C THR A 377 -12.13 -32.44 -11.23
N GLU A 378 -11.05 -32.46 -10.44
CA GLU A 378 -10.43 -33.68 -9.93
C GLU A 378 -11.17 -34.29 -8.74
N ILE A 379 -11.98 -33.50 -8.02
CA ILE A 379 -12.72 -33.98 -6.85
C ILE A 379 -14.06 -34.59 -7.27
N THR A 380 -14.18 -35.91 -7.13
CA THR A 380 -15.41 -36.63 -7.45
C THR A 380 -16.39 -36.66 -6.26
N PRO A 381 -17.67 -37.01 -6.49
CA PRO A 381 -18.62 -37.25 -5.38
C PRO A 381 -18.18 -38.36 -4.41
N GLY A 382 -17.37 -39.32 -4.87
CA GLY A 382 -16.78 -40.35 -4.01
C GLY A 382 -15.74 -39.75 -3.06
N ASP A 383 -14.86 -38.89 -3.57
CA ASP A 383 -13.84 -38.18 -2.81
C ASP A 383 -14.48 -37.30 -1.72
N ILE A 384 -15.56 -36.60 -2.07
CA ILE A 384 -16.35 -35.81 -1.12
C ILE A 384 -16.87 -36.67 0.04
N LYS A 385 -17.38 -37.88 -0.24
CA LYS A 385 -17.85 -38.81 0.80
C LYS A 385 -16.72 -39.33 1.68
N LEU A 386 -15.50 -39.40 1.15
CA LEU A 386 -14.28 -39.76 1.87
C LEU A 386 -13.63 -38.57 2.59
N GLY A 387 -14.20 -37.37 2.47
CA GLY A 387 -13.71 -36.15 3.13
C GLY A 387 -12.61 -35.40 2.37
N VAL A 388 -12.29 -35.81 1.14
CA VAL A 388 -11.34 -35.09 0.28
C VAL A 388 -12.01 -33.81 -0.24
N ARG A 389 -11.31 -32.68 -0.06
CA ARG A 389 -11.83 -31.34 -0.37
C ARG A 389 -10.85 -30.48 -1.16
N GLU A 390 -9.69 -31.01 -1.54
CA GLU A 390 -8.63 -30.21 -2.16
C GLU A 390 -8.09 -30.83 -3.44
N SER A 391 -7.74 -29.97 -4.38
CA SER A 391 -7.02 -30.30 -5.62
C SER A 391 -5.94 -29.25 -5.90
N SER A 392 -5.01 -29.57 -6.80
CA SER A 392 -3.91 -28.68 -7.21
C SER A 392 -4.27 -27.83 -8.43
N GLU A 393 -5.56 -27.65 -8.73
CA GLU A 393 -6.05 -27.06 -9.97
C GLU A 393 -6.02 -25.51 -9.96
N ILE A 394 -4.82 -24.97 -9.75
CA ILE A 394 -4.46 -23.55 -9.84
C ILE A 394 -3.55 -23.39 -11.07
N TRP A 395 -3.78 -22.35 -11.87
CA TRP A 395 -2.85 -21.96 -12.94
C TRP A 395 -3.08 -20.50 -13.34
N PHE A 396 -2.21 -19.98 -14.20
CA PHE A 396 -2.32 -18.66 -14.80
C PHE A 396 -2.45 -18.78 -16.31
N ASP A 397 -3.32 -17.98 -16.89
CA ASP A 397 -3.53 -17.94 -18.34
C ASP A 397 -3.54 -16.50 -18.82
N ARG A 398 -3.36 -16.29 -20.12
CA ARG A 398 -3.37 -14.96 -20.71
C ARG A 398 -4.69 -14.26 -20.41
N HIS A 399 -4.57 -13.05 -19.88
CA HIS A 399 -5.71 -12.18 -19.66
C HIS A 399 -6.22 -11.65 -21.01
N PHE A 400 -7.52 -11.79 -21.24
CA PHE A 400 -8.21 -11.18 -22.38
C PHE A 400 -9.26 -10.22 -21.83
N GLU A 401 -9.06 -8.93 -22.07
CA GLU A 401 -9.96 -7.88 -21.59
C GLU A 401 -11.42 -8.21 -21.91
N ASN A 402 -12.29 -8.02 -20.91
CA ASN A 402 -13.75 -8.22 -21.01
C ASN A 402 -14.19 -9.65 -21.36
N LYS A 403 -13.29 -10.64 -21.37
CA LYS A 403 -13.64 -12.05 -21.63
C LYS A 403 -13.77 -12.82 -20.32
N VAL A 404 -15.00 -13.01 -19.86
CA VAL A 404 -15.25 -13.99 -18.79
C VAL A 404 -15.07 -15.39 -19.36
N LEU A 405 -14.05 -16.06 -18.86
CA LEU A 405 -13.73 -17.44 -19.17
C LEU A 405 -14.14 -18.28 -17.95
N LYS A 406 -14.06 -19.61 -18.04
CA LYS A 406 -14.46 -20.43 -16.89
C LYS A 406 -13.46 -20.20 -15.75
N PHE A 407 -13.99 -19.99 -14.55
CA PHE A 407 -13.22 -20.00 -13.30
C PHE A 407 -12.07 -18.96 -13.16
N ASN A 408 -12.21 -17.77 -13.76
CA ASN A 408 -11.31 -16.60 -13.52
C ASN A 408 -11.95 -15.42 -12.79
N TYR A 409 -13.21 -15.54 -12.38
CA TYR A 409 -13.92 -14.45 -11.72
C TYR A 409 -14.02 -14.77 -10.23
N PHE A 410 -13.69 -13.80 -9.40
CA PHE A 410 -13.52 -13.99 -7.96
C PHE A 410 -14.29 -12.96 -7.15
N GLN A 411 -14.65 -13.31 -5.93
CA GLN A 411 -15.15 -12.36 -4.94
C GLN A 411 -14.46 -12.59 -3.60
N PHE A 412 -14.43 -11.54 -2.79
CA PHE A 412 -14.08 -11.65 -1.39
C PHE A 412 -15.29 -12.09 -0.59
N GLU A 413 -15.14 -13.12 0.24
CA GLU A 413 -16.19 -13.60 1.15
C GLU A 413 -15.81 -13.36 2.60
#